data_AF-A0A9E3LT48-F1
#
_entry.id   AF-A0A9E3LT48-F1
#
_cell.length_a   1.000
_cell.length_b   1.000
_cell.length_c   1.000
_cell.angle_alpha   90.00
_cell.angle_beta   90.00
_cell.angle_gamma   90.00
#
_symmetry.space_group_name_H-M   'P 1'
#
loop_
_entity.id
_entity.type
_entity.pdbx_description
1 polymer ?
#
loop_
_entity_poly.entity_id
_entity_poly.type
_entity_poly.pdbx_seq_one_letter_code
_entity_poly.pdbx_strand_id
1 'polypeptide(L)' 'MSKQEVIRLFRNAQTNPNLRKVLNSALNLEAFVQIAHQHGYNFTVEEWQKATGLVIENSDSQVYENQGT' A
#
# COMPACT_ATOMS: atom_id res chain seq x y z
N MET A 1 -5.96 -15.27 5.92
CA MET A 1 -6.12 -15.26 4.46
C MET A 1 -5.33 -14.10 3.84
N SER A 2 -5.56 -12.84 4.24
CA SER A 2 -4.95 -11.66 3.60
C SER A 2 -3.43 -11.55 3.60
N LYS A 3 -2.73 -11.92 4.67
CA LYS A 3 -1.25 -11.89 4.70
C LYS A 3 -0.63 -12.77 3.60
N GLN A 4 -1.26 -13.89 3.25
CA GLN A 4 -0.78 -14.78 2.18
C GLN A 4 -0.96 -14.13 0.80
N GLU A 5 -2.07 -13.44 0.56
CA GLU A 5 -2.30 -12.72 -0.69
C GLU A 5 -1.33 -11.55 -0.86
N VAL A 6 -1.00 -10.82 0.21
CA VAL A 6 0.05 -9.79 0.19
C VAL A 6 1.41 -10.38 -0.17
N ILE A 7 1.81 -11.50 0.45
CA ILE A 7 3.07 -12.18 0.13
C ILE A 7 3.08 -12.66 -1.32
N ARG A 8 1.96 -13.22 -1.80
CA ARG A 8 1.81 -13.71 -3.17
C ARG A 8 1.95 -12.58 -4.18
N LEU A 9 1.30 -11.44 -3.93
CA LEU A 9 1.43 -10.23 -4.73
C LEU A 9 2.89 -9.76 -4.78
N PHE A 10 3.55 -9.68 -3.62
CA PHE A 10 4.93 -9.21 -3.52
C PHE A 10 5.90 -10.08 -4.32
N ARG A 11 5.78 -11.41 -4.20
CA ARG A 11 6.59 -12.37 -4.97
C ARG A 11 6.34 -12.25 -6.47
N ASN A 12 5.07 -12.15 -6.88
CA ASN A 12 4.72 -12.04 -8.29
C ASN A 12 5.16 -10.71 -8.89
N ALA A 13 5.09 -9.60 -8.14
CA ALA A 13 5.58 -8.31 -8.61
C ALA A 13 7.11 -8.27 -8.78
N GLN A 14 7.86 -9.12 -8.07
CA GLN A 14 9.32 -9.24 -8.26
C GLN A 14 9.68 -9.94 -9.58
N THR A 15 8.89 -10.91 -10.01
CA THR A 15 9.16 -11.71 -11.22
C THR A 15 8.34 -11.27 -12.44
N ASN A 16 7.33 -10.42 -12.25
CA ASN A 16 6.48 -9.90 -13.31
C ASN A 16 6.60 -8.35 -13.39
N PRO A 17 7.46 -7.81 -14.27
CA PRO A 17 7.66 -6.38 -14.40
C PRO A 17 6.41 -5.64 -14.89
N ASN A 18 5.53 -6.30 -15.65
CA ASN A 18 4.27 -5.69 -16.10
C ASN A 18 3.33 -5.49 -14.93
N LEU A 19 3.17 -6.51 -14.07
CA LEU A 19 2.36 -6.40 -12.85
C LEU A 19 2.89 -5.28 -11.94
N ARG A 20 4.21 -5.21 -11.74
CA ARG A 20 4.85 -4.13 -10.98
C ARG A 20 4.58 -2.76 -11.56
N LYS A 21 4.66 -2.60 -12.89
CA LYS A 21 4.39 -1.32 -13.56
C LYS A 21 2.95 -0.87 -13.34
N VAL A 22 1.99 -1.79 -13.46
CA VAL A 22 0.57 -1.48 -13.26
C VAL A 22 0.31 -1.11 -11.79
N LEU A 23 0.81 -1.88 -10.84
CA LEU A 23 0.69 -1.55 -9.41
C LEU A 23 1.31 -0.19 -9.05
N ASN A 24 2.46 0.14 -9.64
CA ASN A 24 3.13 1.44 -9.43
C ASN A 24 2.44 2.62 -10.13
N SER A 25 1.45 2.37 -11.00
CA SER A 25 0.63 3.43 -11.59
C SER A 25 -0.51 3.89 -10.68
N ALA A 26 -0.72 3.21 -9.56
CA ALA A 26 -1.69 3.60 -8.54
C ALA A 26 -1.35 4.98 -7.96
N LEU A 27 -2.35 5.87 -7.93
CA LEU A 27 -2.21 7.23 -7.38
C LEU A 27 -2.18 7.26 -5.84
N ASN A 28 -2.78 6.25 -5.21
CA ASN A 28 -2.88 6.13 -3.76
C ASN A 28 -3.07 4.66 -3.39
N LEU A 29 -3.13 4.38 -2.08
CA LEU A 29 -3.18 3.02 -1.57
C LEU A 29 -4.51 2.31 -1.86
N GLU A 30 -5.62 3.05 -1.93
CA GLU A 30 -6.92 2.48 -2.35
C GLU A 30 -6.89 2.03 -3.81
N ALA A 31 -6.37 2.87 -4.71
CA ALA A 31 -6.20 2.53 -6.12
C ALA A 31 -5.26 1.33 -6.30
N PHE A 32 -4.20 1.23 -5.48
CA PHE A 32 -3.31 0.08 -5.47
C PHE A 32 -4.05 -1.22 -5.12
N VAL A 33 -4.87 -1.20 -4.07
CA VAL A 33 -5.66 -2.37 -3.64
C VAL A 33 -6.68 -2.76 -4.70
N GLN A 34 -7.35 -1.78 -5.32
CA GLN A 34 -8.29 -2.03 -6.42
C GLN A 34 -7.63 -2.71 -7.62
N ILE A 35 -6.44 -2.24 -8.01
CA ILE A 35 -5.65 -2.88 -9.07
C ILE A 35 -5.27 -4.32 -8.66
N ALA A 36 -4.81 -4.53 -7.42
CA ALA A 36 -4.49 -5.87 -6.93
C ALA A 36 -5.72 -6.80 -6.98
N HIS A 37 -6.92 -6.31 -6.65
CA HIS A 37 -8.17 -7.08 -6.76
C HIS A 37 -8.48 -7.48 -8.20
N GLN A 38 -8.30 -6.57 -9.16
CA GLN A 38 -8.47 -6.86 -10.59
C GLN A 38 -7.51 -7.94 -11.09
N HIS A 39 -6.35 -8.09 -10.44
CA HIS A 39 -5.38 -9.14 -10.72
C HIS A 39 -5.56 -10.41 -9.87
N GLY A 40 -6.65 -10.52 -9.10
CA GLY A 40 -7.04 -11.73 -8.37
C GLY A 40 -6.40 -11.87 -6.98
N TYR A 41 -5.88 -10.78 -6.42
CA TYR A 41 -5.38 -10.73 -5.03
C TYR A 41 -6.43 -10.09 -4.14
N ASN A 42 -6.83 -10.75 -3.05
CA ASN A 42 -7.92 -10.27 -2.19
C ASN A 42 -7.39 -9.89 -0.80
N PHE A 43 -7.22 -8.59 -0.57
CA PHE A 43 -6.84 -8.00 0.72
C PHE A 43 -7.30 -6.54 0.81
N THR A 44 -7.49 -5.99 2.01
CA THR A 44 -7.84 -4.57 2.21
C THR A 44 -6.60 -3.69 2.35
N VAL A 45 -6.81 -2.36 2.28
CA VAL A 45 -5.77 -1.35 2.58
C VAL A 45 -5.14 -1.59 3.95
N GLU A 46 -5.96 -1.82 4.97
CA GLU A 46 -5.50 -2.06 6.35
C GLU A 46 -4.64 -3.34 6.44
N GLU A 47 -5.05 -4.40 5.75
CA GLU A 47 -4.30 -5.66 5.72
C GLU A 47 -2.95 -5.51 5.01
N TRP A 48 -2.91 -4.72 3.94
CA TRP A 48 -1.66 -4.36 3.26
C TRP A 48 -0.72 -3.58 4.17
N GLN A 49 -1.21 -2.54 4.85
CA GLN A 49 -0.44 -1.72 5.79
C GLN A 49 0.13 -2.57 6.93
N LYS A 50 -0.70 -3.40 7.54
CA LYS A 50 -0.27 -4.35 8.59
C LYS A 50 0.79 -5.34 8.09
N ALA A 51 0.65 -5.85 6.87
CA ALA A 51 1.55 -6.85 6.32
C ALA A 51 2.90 -6.28 5.87
N THR A 52 2.93 -5.04 5.39
CA THR A 52 4.14 -4.36 4.91
C THR A 52 4.84 -3.56 6.00
N GLY A 53 4.19 -3.33 7.15
CA GLY A 53 4.70 -2.44 8.18
C GLY A 53 4.67 -0.96 7.75
N LEU A 54 4.03 -0.64 6.61
CA LEU A 54 3.67 0.73 6.24
C LEU A 54 2.53 1.17 7.14
N VAL A 55 2.86 1.55 8.37
CA VAL A 55 2.03 2.49 9.10
C VAL A 55 2.23 3.81 8.38
N ILE A 56 1.28 4.17 7.51
CA ILE A 56 1.13 5.58 7.12
C ILE A 56 0.65 6.25 8.40
N GLU A 57 1.59 6.63 9.26
CA GLU A 57 1.32 7.68 10.22
C GLU A 57 0.88 8.84 9.35
N ASN A 58 -0.42 9.14 9.36
CA ASN A 58 -0.89 10.45 8.94
C ASN A 58 -0.02 11.40 9.74
N SER A 59 0.98 11.97 9.07
CA SER A 59 1.68 13.13 9.60
C SER A 59 0.67 14.25 9.49
N ASP A 60 -0.31 14.25 10.39
CA ASP A 60 -0.80 15.46 11.00
C ASP A 60 0.43 16.07 11.68
N SER A 61 1.33 16.62 10.87
CA SER A 61 2.28 17.62 11.29
C SER A 61 1.43 18.82 11.67
N GLN A 62 0.82 18.76 12.85
CA GLN A 62 0.50 19.92 13.65
C GLN A 62 1.84 20.65 13.79
N VAL A 63 2.05 21.61 12.90
CA VAL A 63 3.12 22.58 13.00
C VAL A 63 2.89 23.27 14.32
N TYR A 64 3.63 22.87 15.36
CA TYR A 64 3.59 23.52 16.65
C TYR A 64 3.91 25.01 16.42
N GLU A 65 2.96 25.87 16.77
CA GLU A 65 3.14 27.31 16.84
C GLU A 65 4.40 27.61 17.67
N ASN A 66 5.45 28.13 17.01
CA ASN A 66 6.44 28.91 17.73
C ASN A 66 5.83 30.29 17.98
N GLN A 67 5.05 30.40 19.06
CA GLN A 67 4.86 31.67 19.76
C GLN A 67 6.21 32.03 20.38
N GLY A 68 7.05 32.69 19.58
CA GLY A 68 8.33 33.26 20.00
C GLY A 68 8.18 34.75 20.27
N THR A 69 8.40 35.08 21.54
CA THR A 69 8.36 36.37 22.25
C THR A 69 8.91 37.59 21.52
#